data_AF-A0A849DVX6-F1
#
_entry.id   AF-A0A849DVX6-F1
#
_cell.length_a   1.000
_cell.length_b   1.000
_cell.length_c   1.000
_cell.angle_alpha   90.00
_cell.angle_beta   90.00
_cell.angle_gamma   90.00
#
_symmetry.space_group_name_H-M   'P 1'
#
loop_
_entity.id
_entity.type
_entity.pdbx_description
1 polymer ?
#
loop_
_entity_poly.entity_id
_entity_poly.type
_entity_poly.pdbx_seq_one_letter_code
_entity_poly.pdbx_strand_id
1 'polypeptide(L)'
;MKKTYFLRGWLSRRLFSAALICMTLLPALTTMAIDGINDAPKSPSVYKRDPFWPIGYQPKNLTPEVIEMPETLEGPQVSNSWNEAMKKVVINGVSNRANNEFIAVINGRLKGVGDTVTVNHQGMIYTWAIENIHATGSVKLRRVSAR
;
A
#
# COMPACT_ATOMS: atom_id res chain seq x y z
N MET A 1 67.42 -1.80 -6.99
CA MET A 1 67.46 -3.18 -7.53
C MET A 1 66.04 -3.56 -7.94
N LYS A 2 65.91 -4.06 -9.17
CA LYS A 2 64.66 -4.39 -9.88
C LYS A 2 64.12 -5.75 -9.43
N LYS A 3 62.80 -5.96 -9.46
CA LYS A 3 62.17 -7.24 -9.84
C LYS A 3 60.70 -7.04 -10.26
N THR A 4 60.49 -7.27 -11.55
CA THR A 4 59.22 -7.42 -12.28
C THR A 4 58.69 -8.84 -12.15
N TYR A 5 57.36 -9.02 -12.15
CA TYR A 5 56.72 -10.26 -12.59
C TYR A 5 55.53 -9.93 -13.51
N PHE A 6 55.44 -10.73 -14.58
CA PHE A 6 54.62 -10.62 -15.79
C PHE A 6 53.77 -11.91 -15.89
N LEU A 7 52.79 -11.92 -16.82
CA LEU A 7 52.01 -13.07 -17.35
C LEU A 7 50.61 -13.27 -16.71
N ARG A 8 49.53 -12.90 -17.41
CA ARG A 8 48.83 -13.58 -18.54
C ARG A 8 47.77 -14.58 -18.04
N GLY A 9 46.50 -14.28 -18.33
CA GLY A 9 45.37 -15.23 -18.29
C GLY A 9 44.44 -14.95 -19.47
N TRP A 10 44.39 -15.91 -20.39
CA TRP A 10 43.75 -15.84 -21.71
C TRP A 10 42.47 -16.70 -21.70
N LEU A 11 41.45 -16.22 -22.42
CA LEU A 11 40.32 -16.96 -23.05
C LEU A 11 39.52 -18.01 -22.25
N SER A 12 38.20 -17.81 -22.20
CA SER A 12 37.30 -18.87 -22.69
C SER A 12 35.95 -18.36 -23.18
N ARG A 13 35.62 -18.87 -24.36
CA ARG A 13 34.44 -18.65 -25.18
C ARG A 13 33.23 -19.32 -24.54
N ARG A 14 32.05 -18.73 -24.66
CA ARG A 14 30.80 -19.52 -24.69
C ARG A 14 29.91 -19.06 -25.84
N LEU A 15 29.60 -20.05 -26.66
CA LEU A 15 28.77 -20.02 -27.85
C LEU A 15 27.33 -19.66 -27.45
N PHE A 16 26.74 -18.65 -28.11
CA PHE A 16 25.31 -18.41 -28.05
C PHE A 16 24.62 -19.28 -29.11
N SER A 17 23.80 -20.22 -28.63
CA SER A 17 22.93 -21.04 -29.47
C SER A 17 21.80 -20.21 -30.06
N ALA A 18 21.56 -20.41 -31.35
CA ALA A 18 20.40 -19.91 -32.07
C ALA A 18 19.15 -20.71 -31.67
N ALA A 19 18.05 -20.02 -31.41
CA ALA A 19 16.71 -20.59 -31.37
C ALA A 19 15.80 -19.69 -32.21
N LEU A 20 15.58 -20.09 -33.46
CA LEU A 20 14.64 -19.46 -34.38
C LEU A 20 13.23 -19.99 -34.04
N ILE A 21 12.32 -19.07 -33.81
CA ILE A 21 10.98 -19.26 -33.26
C ILE A 21 10.07 -19.95 -34.29
N CYS A 22 9.47 -21.06 -33.86
CA CYS A 22 8.46 -21.84 -34.57
C CYS A 22 7.12 -21.08 -34.57
N MET A 23 6.57 -20.84 -35.75
CA MET A 23 5.27 -20.23 -36.00
C MET A 23 4.23 -21.34 -36.17
N THR A 24 3.20 -21.41 -35.31
CA THR A 24 1.95 -22.14 -35.62
C THR A 24 0.74 -21.43 -35.00
N LEU A 25 -0.21 -21.06 -35.89
CA LEU A 25 -1.61 -20.69 -35.62
C LEU A 25 -2.35 -21.83 -34.92
N LEU A 26 -3.39 -21.53 -34.12
CA LEU A 26 -4.66 -22.30 -34.05
C LEU A 26 -5.76 -21.49 -33.27
N PRO A 27 -7.06 -21.85 -33.41
CA PRO A 27 -8.20 -20.92 -33.51
C PRO A 27 -8.93 -20.61 -32.19
N ALA A 28 -9.71 -19.52 -32.20
CA ALA A 28 -10.62 -19.15 -31.14
C ALA A 28 -11.84 -20.11 -31.09
N LEU A 29 -12.01 -20.83 -29.97
CA LEU A 29 -13.28 -21.46 -29.61
C LEU A 29 -14.19 -20.43 -28.94
N THR A 30 -15.36 -20.20 -29.52
CA THR A 30 -16.47 -19.47 -28.89
C THR A 30 -17.16 -20.39 -27.89
N THR A 31 -16.98 -20.15 -26.59
CA THR A 31 -17.78 -20.78 -25.54
C THR A 31 -19.13 -20.06 -25.45
N MET A 32 -20.22 -20.72 -25.83
CA MET A 32 -21.56 -20.24 -25.53
C MET A 32 -21.77 -20.33 -24.01
N ALA A 33 -21.91 -19.18 -23.35
CA ALA A 33 -22.25 -19.10 -21.95
C ALA A 33 -23.71 -19.55 -21.77
N ILE A 34 -23.88 -20.74 -21.19
CA ILE A 34 -25.17 -21.23 -20.69
C ILE A 34 -25.33 -20.58 -19.31
N ASP A 35 -26.21 -19.57 -19.21
CA ASP A 35 -26.54 -18.88 -17.96
C ASP A 35 -27.27 -19.82 -16.98
N GLY A 36 -26.52 -20.70 -16.32
CA GLY A 36 -27.02 -21.72 -15.38
C GLY A 36 -27.48 -21.21 -14.01
N ILE A 37 -27.84 -19.93 -13.89
CA ILE A 37 -28.21 -19.30 -12.61
C ILE A 37 -29.73 -19.15 -12.45
N ASN A 38 -30.52 -19.24 -13.52
CA ASN A 38 -31.95 -18.91 -13.49
C ASN A 38 -32.88 -20.06 -13.05
N ASP A 39 -32.38 -21.31 -12.99
CA ASP A 39 -33.21 -22.49 -12.71
C ASP A 39 -33.10 -23.03 -11.28
N ALA A 40 -32.51 -22.26 -10.35
CA ALA A 40 -32.43 -22.69 -8.96
C ALA A 40 -33.83 -22.71 -8.31
N PRO A 41 -34.30 -23.85 -7.77
CA PRO A 41 -35.58 -23.91 -7.09
C PRO A 41 -35.53 -23.03 -5.83
N LYS A 42 -36.34 -21.97 -5.82
CA LYS A 42 -36.49 -21.06 -4.67
C LYS A 42 -37.24 -21.81 -3.55
N SER A 43 -36.50 -22.43 -2.64
CA SER A 43 -37.07 -22.93 -1.39
C SER A 43 -37.62 -21.74 -0.59
N PRO A 44 -38.83 -21.83 0.01
CA PRO A 44 -39.30 -20.81 0.92
C PRO A 44 -38.37 -20.81 2.13
N SER A 45 -37.51 -19.80 2.25
CA SER A 45 -36.71 -19.60 3.45
C SER A 45 -37.67 -19.21 4.57
N VAL A 46 -37.89 -20.12 5.53
CA VAL A 46 -38.58 -19.79 6.76
C VAL A 46 -37.69 -18.79 7.51
N TYR A 47 -38.07 -17.51 7.48
CA TYR A 47 -37.36 -16.44 8.16
C TYR A 47 -37.35 -16.72 9.66
N LYS A 48 -36.24 -17.24 10.17
CA LYS A 48 -36.02 -17.39 11.60
C LYS A 48 -35.69 -16.03 12.18
N ARG A 49 -36.47 -15.57 13.16
CA ARG A 49 -36.21 -14.31 13.87
C ARG A 49 -34.86 -14.37 14.58
N ASP A 50 -34.17 -13.24 14.57
CA ASP A 50 -32.95 -13.07 15.36
C ASP A 50 -33.28 -13.20 16.86
N PRO A 51 -32.66 -14.15 17.59
CA PRO A 51 -32.93 -14.37 19.01
C PRO A 51 -32.42 -13.23 19.90
N PHE A 52 -31.59 -12.32 19.38
CA PHE A 52 -31.04 -11.20 20.13
C PHE A 52 -31.93 -9.95 20.09
N TRP A 53 -33.06 -9.97 19.37
CA TRP A 53 -33.97 -8.83 19.28
C TRP A 53 -35.24 -9.04 20.12
N PRO A 54 -35.61 -8.05 20.96
CA PRO A 54 -36.84 -8.11 21.75
C PRO A 54 -38.08 -8.32 20.86
N ILE A 55 -39.03 -9.09 21.39
CA ILE A 55 -40.33 -9.29 20.75
C ILE A 55 -41.04 -7.92 20.68
N GLY A 56 -41.37 -7.47 19.47
CA GLY A 56 -42.03 -6.17 19.23
C GLY A 56 -41.09 -4.99 18.96
N TYR A 57 -39.76 -5.18 18.92
CA TYR A 57 -38.86 -4.10 18.50
C TYR A 57 -39.07 -3.77 17.02
N GLN A 58 -39.53 -2.55 16.74
CA GLN A 58 -39.55 -1.95 15.41
C GLN A 58 -38.53 -0.80 15.43
N PRO A 59 -37.47 -0.84 14.62
CA PRO A 59 -36.56 0.30 14.52
C PRO A 59 -37.38 1.52 14.07
N LYS A 60 -37.22 2.64 14.77
CA LYS A 60 -37.83 3.89 14.33
C LYS A 60 -37.25 4.21 12.96
N ASN A 61 -38.11 4.33 11.95
CA ASN A 61 -37.72 4.87 10.66
C ASN A 61 -37.29 6.32 10.91
N LEU A 62 -35.99 6.56 10.94
CA LEU A 62 -35.45 7.90 10.94
C LEU A 62 -35.74 8.46 9.55
N THR A 63 -36.83 9.21 9.42
CA THR A 63 -37.03 10.09 8.27
C THR A 63 -35.79 10.99 8.23
N PRO A 64 -35.07 11.08 7.09
CA PRO A 64 -33.97 12.02 6.98
C PRO A 64 -34.58 13.42 7.12
N GLU A 65 -34.44 13.99 8.32
CA GLU A 65 -34.67 15.40 8.53
C GLU A 65 -33.71 16.10 7.57
N VAL A 66 -34.25 16.87 6.62
CA VAL A 66 -33.46 17.67 5.70
C VAL A 66 -32.82 18.75 6.57
N ILE A 67 -31.65 18.42 7.10
CA ILE A 67 -30.76 19.38 7.73
C ILE A 67 -30.40 20.35 6.61
N GLU A 68 -30.99 21.54 6.62
CA GLU A 68 -30.52 22.66 5.83
C GLU A 68 -29.05 22.84 6.17
N MET A 69 -28.22 22.39 5.24
CA MET A 69 -26.77 22.40 5.36
C MET A 69 -26.38 23.89 5.41
N PRO A 70 -25.84 24.41 6.53
CA PRO A 70 -25.40 25.79 6.55
C PRO A 70 -24.37 25.96 5.43
N GLU A 71 -24.57 27.00 4.62
CA GLU A 71 -23.70 27.39 3.52
C GLU A 71 -22.25 27.26 3.95
N THR A 72 -21.47 26.59 3.09
CA THR A 72 -20.04 26.35 3.18
C THR A 72 -19.31 27.51 3.85
N LEU A 73 -19.14 27.43 5.17
CA LEU A 73 -18.12 28.19 5.85
C LEU A 73 -16.81 27.76 5.20
N GLU A 74 -16.11 28.74 4.64
CA GLU A 74 -14.80 28.55 4.02
C GLU A 74 -14.00 27.56 4.87
N GLY A 75 -13.74 26.38 4.29
CA GLY A 75 -12.96 25.36 4.97
C GLY A 75 -11.69 26.01 5.50
N PRO A 76 -11.19 25.60 6.68
CA PRO A 76 -9.99 26.18 7.24
C PRO A 76 -8.96 26.26 6.12
N GLN A 77 -8.42 27.46 5.88
CA GLN A 77 -7.29 27.64 4.99
C GLN A 77 -6.15 26.81 5.57
N VAL A 78 -6.13 25.50 5.28
CA VAL A 78 -5.13 24.57 5.79
C VAL A 78 -3.89 24.86 4.98
N SER A 79 -3.21 25.92 5.40
CA SER A 79 -1.86 26.20 4.95
C SER A 79 -1.05 24.92 5.14
N ASN A 80 -0.31 24.50 4.12
CA ASN A 80 0.41 23.23 4.12
C ASN A 80 1.47 23.18 5.23
N SER A 81 1.05 22.80 6.44
CA SER A 81 1.83 22.78 7.67
C SER A 81 2.70 21.53 7.78
N TRP A 82 3.57 21.31 6.79
CA TRP A 82 4.51 20.18 6.77
C TRP A 82 5.34 20.05 8.04
N ASN A 83 5.77 21.18 8.61
CA ASN A 83 6.59 21.20 9.83
C ASN A 83 5.78 20.77 11.06
N GLU A 84 4.50 21.13 11.13
CA GLU A 84 3.63 20.73 12.24
C GLU A 84 3.23 19.26 12.13
N ALA A 85 2.98 18.79 10.91
CA ALA A 85 2.76 17.37 10.66
C ALA A 85 4.01 16.53 10.97
N MET A 86 5.22 17.05 10.68
CA MET A 86 6.48 16.38 11.02
C MET A 86 6.67 16.20 12.53
N LYS A 87 6.22 17.14 13.36
CA LYS A 87 6.30 17.01 14.84
C LYS A 87 5.52 15.79 15.38
N LYS A 88 4.53 15.30 14.63
CA LYS A 88 3.76 14.10 14.98
C LYS A 88 4.44 12.80 14.52
N VAL A 89 5.48 12.87 13.69
CA VAL A 89 6.26 11.70 13.31
C VAL A 89 7.22 11.38 14.45
N VAL A 90 6.95 10.29 15.17
CA VAL A 90 7.79 9.83 16.28
C VAL A 90 8.66 8.68 15.80
N ILE A 91 9.98 8.86 15.91
CA ILE A 91 10.97 7.82 15.63
C ILE A 91 11.34 7.19 16.98
N ASN A 92 10.87 5.97 17.22
CA ASN A 92 11.10 5.25 18.47
C ASN A 92 12.51 4.66 18.55
N GLY A 93 13.12 4.36 17.41
CA GLY A 93 14.47 3.84 17.35
C GLY A 93 14.85 3.37 15.96
N VAL A 94 16.15 3.12 15.79
CA VAL A 94 16.73 2.52 14.58
C VAL A 94 17.46 1.27 15.00
N SER A 95 17.31 0.20 14.23
CA SER A 95 17.99 -1.06 14.42
C SER A 95 18.66 -1.49 13.13
N ASN A 96 19.76 -2.23 13.26
CA ASN A 96 20.47 -2.83 12.15
C ASN A 96 20.14 -4.32 12.11
N ARG A 97 19.65 -4.80 10.97
CA ARG A 97 19.43 -6.23 10.71
C ARG A 97 20.69 -6.81 10.04
N ALA A 98 20.81 -8.15 10.07
CA ALA A 98 21.83 -8.85 9.29
C ALA A 98 21.85 -8.35 7.82
N ASN A 99 23.05 -8.21 7.25
CA ASN A 99 23.32 -7.69 5.90
C ASN A 99 23.24 -6.16 5.72
N ASN A 100 23.51 -5.37 6.76
CA ASN A 100 23.54 -3.90 6.71
C ASN A 100 22.18 -3.27 6.30
N GLU A 101 21.08 -3.96 6.56
CA GLU A 101 19.74 -3.43 6.34
C GLU A 101 19.31 -2.66 7.60
N PHE A 102 19.15 -1.34 7.46
CA PHE A 102 18.67 -0.51 8.55
C PHE A 102 17.14 -0.42 8.54
N ILE A 103 16.56 -0.62 9.70
CA ILE A 103 15.12 -0.53 9.94
C ILE A 103 14.85 0.51 11.03
N ALA A 104 13.85 1.34 10.83
CA ALA A 104 13.41 2.32 11.81
C ALA A 104 12.03 1.92 12.35
N VAL A 105 11.81 2.16 13.64
CA VAL A 105 10.47 2.10 14.24
C VAL A 105 9.91 3.50 14.21
N ILE A 106 8.92 3.74 13.35
CA ILE A 106 8.27 5.04 13.19
C ILE A 106 6.79 4.88 13.51
N ASN A 107 6.27 5.68 14.44
CA ASN A 107 4.91 5.59 14.94
C ASN A 107 4.54 4.16 15.38
N GLY A 108 5.48 3.47 16.05
CA GLY A 108 5.32 2.08 16.50
C GLY A 108 5.33 1.01 15.39
N ARG A 109 5.62 1.38 14.13
CA ARG A 109 5.68 0.43 13.01
C ARG A 109 7.11 0.31 12.48
N LEU A 110 7.51 -0.90 12.13
CA LEU A 110 8.76 -1.16 11.44
C LEU A 110 8.69 -0.65 10.01
N LYS A 111 9.68 0.13 9.61
CA LYS A 111 9.79 0.76 8.30
C LYS A 111 11.23 0.73 7.82
N GLY A 112 11.42 0.32 6.56
CA GLY A 112 12.70 0.28 5.88
C GLY A 112 12.91 1.48 4.95
N VAL A 113 14.08 1.53 4.32
CA VAL A 113 14.36 2.50 3.24
C VAL A 113 13.39 2.24 2.07
N GLY A 114 12.80 3.29 1.52
CA GLY A 114 11.81 3.21 0.45
C GLY A 114 10.36 3.13 0.93
N ASP A 115 10.13 2.79 2.21
CA ASP A 115 8.78 2.80 2.77
C ASP A 115 8.22 4.21 2.94
N THR A 116 6.89 4.29 3.05
CA THR A 116 6.19 5.54 3.34
C THR A 116 5.63 5.61 4.77
N VAL A 117 5.62 6.83 5.28
CA VAL A 117 5.03 7.22 6.56
C VAL A 117 3.92 8.21 6.27
N THR A 118 2.73 7.92 6.79
CA THR A 118 1.55 8.78 6.65
C THR A 118 1.15 9.34 8.01
N VAL A 119 0.82 10.63 8.06
CA VAL A 119 0.32 11.30 9.26
C VAL A 119 -0.88 12.15 8.89
N ASN A 120 -1.94 12.04 9.68
CA ASN A 120 -3.09 12.94 9.59
C ASN A 120 -2.88 14.15 10.51
N HIS A 121 -2.96 15.36 9.92
CA HIS A 121 -2.92 16.61 10.63
C HIS A 121 -3.96 17.58 10.06
N GLN A 122 -4.90 18.01 10.90
CA GLN A 122 -5.98 18.96 10.53
C GLN A 122 -6.80 18.49 9.31
N GLY A 123 -7.07 17.19 9.21
CA GLY A 123 -7.83 16.62 8.08
C GLY A 123 -7.00 16.38 6.82
N MET A 124 -5.75 16.83 6.79
CA MET A 124 -4.81 16.59 5.68
C MET A 124 -3.89 15.41 5.99
N ILE A 125 -3.69 14.55 5.00
CA ILE A 125 -2.79 13.39 5.03
C ILE A 125 -1.46 13.79 4.40
N TYR A 126 -0.45 13.91 5.24
CA TYR A 126 0.92 14.13 4.83
C TYR A 126 1.63 12.79 4.66
N THR A 127 2.31 12.63 3.54
CA THR A 127 3.05 11.41 3.20
C THR A 127 4.53 11.74 2.98
N TRP A 128 5.40 11.00 3.67
CA TRP A 128 6.84 11.03 3.46
C TRP A 128 7.34 9.66 3.03
N ALA A 129 8.40 9.64 2.22
CA ALA A 129 9.16 8.45 1.91
C ALA A 129 10.47 8.46 2.69
N ILE A 130 10.90 7.30 3.17
CA ILE A 130 12.18 7.12 3.85
C ILE A 130 13.26 7.04 2.78
N GLU A 131 14.09 8.08 2.71
CA GLU A 131 15.17 8.17 1.73
C GLU A 131 16.41 7.42 2.22
N ASN A 132 16.76 7.57 3.50
CA ASN A 132 17.93 6.92 4.08
C ASN A 132 17.75 6.76 5.60
N ILE A 133 18.35 5.72 6.16
CA ILE A 133 18.43 5.46 7.60
C ILE A 133 19.91 5.31 7.95
N HIS A 134 20.42 6.21 8.78
CA HIS A 134 21.80 6.17 9.26
C HIS A 134 21.93 5.28 10.50
N ALA A 135 23.09 4.61 10.62
CA ALA A 135 23.44 3.80 11.78
C ALA A 135 23.45 4.58 13.11
N THR A 136 23.64 5.90 13.06
CA THR A 136 23.62 6.82 14.20
C THR A 136 22.22 7.08 14.76
N GLY A 137 21.18 6.46 14.20
CA GLY A 137 19.79 6.63 14.63
C GLY A 137 19.02 7.74 13.90
N SER A 138 19.64 8.39 12.91
CA SER A 138 19.02 9.46 12.14
C SER A 138 18.29 8.92 10.91
N VAL A 139 17.06 9.38 10.66
CA VAL A 139 16.26 8.99 9.49
C VAL A 139 16.03 10.22 8.60
N LYS A 140 16.39 10.11 7.32
CA LYS A 140 16.14 11.15 6.32
C LYS A 140 14.81 10.88 5.61
N LEU A 141 13.89 11.82 5.74
CA LEU A 141 12.55 11.75 5.15
C LEU A 141 12.41 12.73 4.00
N ARG A 142 11.87 12.28 2.87
CA ARG A 142 11.53 13.11 1.71
C ARG A 142 10.02 13.30 1.64
N ARG A 143 9.58 14.54 1.42
CA ARG A 143 8.15 14.87 1.23
C ARG A 143 7.65 14.25 -0.08
N VAL A 144 6.49 13.60 -0.05
CA VAL A 144 5.89 12.95 -1.23
C VAL A 144 4.60 13.67 -1.62
N SER A 145 3.64 13.77 -0.71
CA SER A 145 2.34 14.40 -1.01
C SER A 145 1.64 14.89 0.26
N ALA A 146 0.79 15.89 0.10
CA ALA A 146 -0.18 16.33 1.08
C ALA A 146 -1.54 16.37 0.38
N ARG A 147 -2.55 15.73 0.95
CA ARG A 147 -3.91 15.62 0.38
C ARG A 147 -4.97 15.68 1.45
#